data_AF-A0A497P0W6-F1
#
_entry.id   AF-A0A497P0W6-F1
#
_cell.length_a   1.000
_cell.length_b   1.000
_cell.length_c   1.000
_cell.angle_alpha   90.00
_cell.angle_beta   90.00
_cell.angle_gamma   90.00
#
_symmetry.space_group_name_H-M   'P 1'
#
loop_
_entity.id
_entity.type
_entity.pdbx_description
1 polymer ?
#
loop_
_entity_poly.entity_id
_entity_poly.type
_entity_poly.pdbx_seq_one_letter_code
_entity_poly.pdbx_strand_id
1 'polypeptide(L)'
;MAFSNPTLISMLLWLLRTFVSSIICFFIGFLGLKILDLITLDIKEFKTIKGKPIPTALFVGGFIIFTALIVHGSAISPIFLGQSPMLGDFINLQRLFLVILSIFISLFFGWLFYYVFAKVSPFQIDLDDINQSPEAIGIFLFSYEIFLGLIIHAVLTMPF
;
A
#
# COMPACT_ATOMS: atom_id res chain seq x y z
N MET A 1 -29.23 11.53 -23.01
CA MET A 1 -29.44 10.06 -23.02
C MET A 1 -29.81 9.65 -21.60
N ALA A 2 -30.99 9.07 -21.38
CA ALA A 2 -31.36 8.54 -20.06
C ALA A 2 -30.64 7.19 -19.86
N PHE A 3 -29.98 7.01 -18.71
CA PHE A 3 -29.38 5.73 -18.34
C PHE A 3 -30.47 4.65 -18.32
N SER A 4 -30.30 3.57 -19.07
CA SER A 4 -31.20 2.42 -18.98
C SER A 4 -30.96 1.70 -17.66
N ASN A 5 -32.01 1.14 -17.05
CA ASN A 5 -31.92 0.40 -15.78
C ASN A 5 -30.73 -0.61 -15.73
N PRO A 6 -30.45 -1.42 -16.77
CA PRO A 6 -29.29 -2.33 -16.74
C PRO A 6 -27.93 -1.61 -16.68
N THR A 7 -27.76 -0.45 -17.34
CA THR A 7 -26.50 0.30 -17.28
C THR A 7 -26.20 0.87 -15.90
N LEU A 8 -27.24 1.35 -15.20
CA LEU A 8 -27.12 1.89 -13.85
C LEU A 8 -26.76 0.79 -12.83
N ILE A 9 -27.36 -0.40 -12.97
CA ILE A 9 -27.04 -1.57 -12.16
C ILE A 9 -25.57 -1.99 -12.36
N SER A 10 -25.08 -2.05 -13.61
CA SER A 10 -23.67 -2.38 -13.88
C SER A 10 -22.69 -1.37 -13.30
N MET A 11 -23.01 -0.06 -13.35
CA MET A 11 -22.18 0.99 -12.74
C MET A 11 -22.13 0.86 -11.21
N LEU A 12 -23.28 0.60 -10.56
CA LEU A 12 -23.35 0.40 -9.12
C LEU A 12 -22.60 -0.85 -8.67
N LEU A 13 -22.71 -1.96 -9.42
CA LEU A 13 -21.94 -3.16 -9.17
C LEU A 13 -20.44 -2.92 -9.36
N TRP A 14 -20.03 -2.13 -10.37
CA TRP A 14 -18.62 -1.75 -10.53
C TRP A 14 -18.12 -0.84 -9.40
N LEU A 15 -18.95 0.08 -8.91
CA LEU A 15 -18.56 0.92 -7.78
C LEU A 15 -18.40 0.08 -6.50
N LEU A 16 -19.35 -0.82 -6.24
CA LEU A 16 -19.33 -1.68 -5.06
C LEU A 16 -18.09 -2.59 -5.04
N ARG A 17 -17.77 -3.25 -6.17
CA ARG A 17 -16.58 -4.11 -6.26
C ARG A 17 -15.28 -3.34 -6.04
N THR A 18 -15.16 -2.15 -6.63
CA THR A 18 -13.95 -1.32 -6.50
C THR A 18 -13.82 -0.84 -5.06
N PHE A 19 -14.93 -0.44 -4.44
CA PHE A 19 -14.95 -0.04 -3.04
C PHE A 19 -14.51 -1.18 -2.11
N VAL A 20 -15.13 -2.37 -2.22
CA VAL A 20 -14.79 -3.55 -1.40
C VAL A 20 -13.35 -3.98 -1.63
N SER A 21 -12.89 -4.05 -2.88
CA SER A 21 -11.51 -4.39 -3.24
C SER A 21 -10.52 -3.40 -2.62
N SER A 22 -10.82 -2.10 -2.72
CA SER A 22 -9.95 -1.06 -2.18
C SER A 22 -9.82 -1.15 -0.66
N ILE A 23 -10.91 -1.43 0.06
CA ILE A 23 -10.91 -1.65 1.50
C ILE A 23 -10.04 -2.85 1.89
N ILE A 24 -10.20 -3.98 1.20
CA ILE A 24 -9.43 -5.20 1.48
C ILE A 24 -7.93 -4.93 1.26
N CYS A 25 -7.55 -4.41 0.09
CA CYS A 25 -6.16 -4.06 -0.21
C CYS A 25 -5.57 -3.05 0.77
N PHE A 26 -6.37 -2.06 1.16
CA PHE A 26 -5.99 -1.07 2.15
C PHE A 26 -5.65 -1.71 3.49
N PHE A 27 -6.51 -2.58 4.02
CA PHE A 27 -6.23 -3.25 5.29
C PHE A 27 -5.00 -4.15 5.22
N ILE A 28 -4.81 -4.89 4.12
CA ILE A 28 -3.65 -5.78 3.97
C ILE A 28 -2.36 -4.94 3.85
N GLY A 29 -2.34 -3.89 3.04
CA GLY A 29 -1.17 -3.01 2.93
C GLY A 29 -0.91 -2.20 4.22
N PHE A 30 -1.96 -1.77 4.93
CA PHE A 30 -1.84 -1.14 6.25
C PHE A 30 -1.21 -2.07 7.29
N LEU A 31 -1.52 -3.38 7.24
CA LEU A 31 -0.82 -4.37 8.05
C LEU A 31 0.66 -4.45 7.66
N GLY A 32 0.98 -4.37 6.36
CA GLY A 32 2.36 -4.24 5.88
C GLY A 32 3.10 -3.06 6.50
N LEU A 33 2.50 -1.86 6.51
CA LEU A 33 3.08 -0.67 7.15
C LEU A 33 3.36 -0.89 8.65
N LYS A 34 2.43 -1.53 9.37
CA LYS A 34 2.65 -1.86 10.79
C LYS A 34 3.75 -2.89 11.02
N ILE A 35 3.90 -3.84 10.11
CA ILE A 35 4.96 -4.86 10.19
C ILE A 35 6.33 -4.21 9.94
N LEU A 36 6.42 -3.20 9.07
CA LEU A 36 7.67 -2.48 8.85
C LEU A 36 8.22 -1.92 10.16
N ASP A 37 7.40 -1.21 10.94
CA ASP A 37 7.79 -0.64 12.26
C ASP A 37 8.34 -1.69 13.24
N LEU A 38 7.91 -2.95 13.10
CA LEU A 38 8.43 -4.06 13.91
C LEU A 38 9.76 -4.61 13.37
N ILE A 39 10.03 -4.46 12.08
CA ILE A 39 11.26 -4.94 11.44
C ILE A 39 12.38 -3.91 11.59
N THR A 40 12.07 -2.61 11.50
CA THR A 40 12.99 -1.49 11.69
C THR A 40 13.16 -1.15 13.18
N LEU A 41 13.52 -2.14 14.00
CA LEU A 41 13.57 -2.04 15.48
C LEU A 41 14.42 -0.87 16.02
N ASP A 42 15.43 -0.41 15.27
CA ASP A 42 16.28 0.71 15.71
C ASP A 42 15.70 2.09 15.35
N ILE A 43 14.72 2.15 14.43
CA ILE A 43 14.03 3.39 14.05
C ILE A 43 12.73 3.48 14.85
N LYS A 44 12.64 4.45 15.78
CA LYS A 44 11.40 4.68 16.56
C LYS A 44 10.41 5.53 15.76
N GLU A 45 9.97 5.02 14.61
CA GLU A 45 9.28 5.76 13.55
C GLU A 45 8.04 6.51 14.08
N PHE A 46 7.01 5.76 14.50
CA PHE A 46 5.72 6.33 14.89
C PHE A 46 5.75 7.15 16.17
N LYS A 47 6.64 6.79 17.11
CA LYS A 47 6.79 7.54 18.37
C LYS A 47 7.42 8.92 18.12
N THR A 48 8.31 9.02 17.14
CA THR A 48 9.11 10.23 16.90
C THR A 48 8.37 11.28 16.09
N ILE A 49 7.47 10.86 15.20
CA ILE A 49 6.63 11.78 14.39
C ILE A 49 5.44 12.34 15.17
N LYS A 50 4.96 11.63 16.21
CA LYS A 50 3.76 12.01 16.96
C LYS A 50 3.94 13.38 17.63
N GLY A 51 2.98 14.28 17.38
CA GLY A 51 2.97 15.63 17.95
C GLY A 51 3.83 16.64 17.20
N LYS A 52 4.46 16.25 16.09
CA LYS A 52 5.25 17.16 15.23
C LYS A 52 4.51 17.36 13.90
N PRO A 53 4.21 18.61 13.50
CA PRO A 53 3.31 18.89 12.39
C PRO A 53 3.86 18.42 11.03
N ILE A 54 5.13 18.71 10.73
CA ILE A 54 5.75 18.37 9.45
C ILE A 54 5.81 16.85 9.22
N PRO A 55 6.42 16.03 10.10
CA PRO A 55 6.51 14.60 9.85
C PRO A 55 5.15 13.89 9.93
N THR A 56 4.20 14.41 10.72
CA THR A 56 2.81 13.94 10.69
C THR A 56 2.18 14.22 9.33
N ALA A 57 2.39 15.41 8.76
CA ALA A 57 1.86 15.75 7.44
C ALA A 57 2.51 14.90 6.33
N LEU A 58 3.80 14.59 6.43
CA LEU A 58 4.49 13.68 5.51
C LEU A 58 3.88 12.28 5.56
N PHE A 59 3.75 11.69 6.75
CA PHE A 59 3.09 10.39 6.92
C PHE A 59 1.66 10.40 6.36
N VAL A 60 0.84 11.39 6.71
CA VAL A 60 -0.54 11.47 6.18
C VAL A 60 -0.56 11.65 4.65
N GLY A 61 0.38 12.43 4.10
CA GLY A 61 0.51 12.64 2.66
C GLY A 61 0.85 11.36 1.90
N GLY A 62 1.79 10.56 2.43
CA GLY A 62 2.18 9.28 1.84
C GLY A 62 1.05 8.27 1.93
N PHE A 63 0.34 8.26 3.06
CA PHE A 63 -0.86 7.45 3.26
C PHE A 63 -1.99 7.76 2.27
N ILE A 64 -2.20 9.04 1.94
CA ILE A 64 -3.16 9.47 0.92
C ILE A 64 -2.75 8.93 -0.45
N ILE A 65 -1.47 9.05 -0.83
CA ILE A 65 -0.96 8.54 -2.10
C ILE A 65 -1.09 7.02 -2.17
N PHE A 66 -0.69 6.32 -1.11
CA PHE A 66 -0.86 4.87 -0.96
C PHE A 66 -2.31 4.43 -1.17
N THR A 67 -3.25 5.12 -0.51
CA THR A 67 -4.69 4.85 -0.65
C THR A 67 -5.17 5.12 -2.08
N ALA A 68 -4.72 6.22 -2.70
CA ALA A 68 -5.06 6.56 -4.07
C ALA A 68 -4.58 5.50 -5.07
N LEU A 69 -3.37 4.97 -4.90
CA LEU A 69 -2.81 3.89 -5.71
C LEU A 69 -3.64 2.60 -5.59
N ILE A 70 -4.09 2.25 -4.39
CA ILE A 70 -4.96 1.09 -4.16
C ILE A 70 -6.33 1.27 -4.81
N VAL A 71 -6.95 2.43 -4.62
CA VAL A 71 -8.27 2.74 -5.22
C VAL A 71 -8.17 2.71 -6.73
N HIS A 72 -7.14 3.33 -7.30
CA HIS A 72 -6.90 3.34 -8.74
C HIS A 72 -6.66 1.92 -9.30
N GLY A 73 -5.82 1.11 -8.64
CA GLY A 73 -5.60 -0.29 -9.03
C GLY A 73 -6.88 -1.12 -8.97
N SER A 74 -7.68 -0.93 -7.90
CA SER A 74 -8.96 -1.61 -7.69
C SER A 74 -10.06 -1.16 -8.66
N ALA A 75 -9.96 0.06 -9.21
CA ALA A 75 -10.89 0.58 -10.22
C ALA A 75 -10.64 -0.08 -11.59
N ILE A 76 -9.36 -0.31 -11.93
CA ILE A 76 -8.94 -0.96 -13.18
C ILE A 76 -9.25 -2.46 -13.13
N SER A 77 -8.89 -3.12 -12.03
CA SER A 77 -9.01 -4.59 -11.88
C SER A 77 -9.46 -4.94 -10.47
N PRO A 78 -10.78 -4.93 -10.22
CA PRO A 78 -11.32 -5.28 -8.91
C PRO A 78 -10.98 -6.72 -8.53
N ILE A 79 -10.57 -6.96 -7.28
CA ILE A 79 -10.34 -8.32 -6.75
C ILE A 79 -11.65 -9.11 -6.71
N PHE A 80 -12.78 -8.42 -6.55
CA PHE A 80 -14.11 -8.99 -6.70
C PHE A 80 -14.55 -8.92 -8.17
N LEU A 81 -14.37 -10.02 -8.93
CA LEU A 81 -15.28 -10.57 -9.95
C LEU A 81 -14.60 -11.52 -10.95
N GLY A 82 -15.11 -12.74 -11.02
CA GLY A 82 -15.16 -13.50 -12.27
C GLY A 82 -16.14 -12.87 -13.26
N GLN A 83 -15.98 -13.22 -14.52
CA GLN A 83 -16.72 -12.64 -15.66
C GLN A 83 -18.20 -13.10 -15.73
N SER A 84 -18.68 -13.89 -14.77
CA SER A 84 -19.99 -14.53 -14.78
C SER A 84 -20.98 -13.84 -13.83
N PRO A 85 -22.28 -13.72 -14.21
CA PRO A 85 -23.35 -13.33 -13.30
C PRO A 85 -23.61 -14.35 -12.17
N MET A 86 -22.94 -15.51 -12.17
CA MET A 86 -23.12 -16.53 -11.15
C MET A 86 -22.28 -16.25 -9.90
N LEU A 87 -22.91 -16.44 -8.74
CA LEU A 87 -22.36 -16.25 -7.39
C LEU A 87 -21.10 -17.06 -7.05
N GLY A 88 -20.63 -17.93 -7.95
CA GLY A 88 -19.49 -18.83 -7.73
C GLY A 88 -18.10 -18.18 -7.84
N ASP A 89 -17.93 -17.12 -8.64
CA ASP A 89 -16.62 -16.48 -8.90
C ASP A 89 -16.47 -15.11 -8.23
N PHE A 90 -17.07 -14.91 -7.06
CA PHE A 90 -17.11 -13.58 -6.43
C PHE A 90 -15.73 -13.05 -5.98
N ILE A 91 -14.73 -13.92 -5.78
CA ILE A 91 -13.42 -13.55 -5.23
C ILE A 91 -12.31 -14.09 -6.11
N ASN A 92 -11.49 -13.21 -6.69
CA ASN A 92 -10.26 -13.59 -7.36
C ASN A 92 -9.17 -13.87 -6.31
N LEU A 93 -9.19 -15.09 -5.76
CA LEU A 93 -8.25 -15.55 -4.73
C LEU A 93 -6.79 -15.51 -5.21
N GLN A 94 -6.55 -15.73 -6.51
CA GLN A 94 -5.22 -15.61 -7.09
C GLN A 94 -4.69 -14.18 -6.97
N ARG A 95 -5.50 -13.18 -7.31
CA ARG A 95 -5.12 -11.76 -7.18
C ARG A 95 -4.93 -11.35 -5.72
N LEU A 96 -5.81 -11.82 -4.83
CA LEU A 96 -5.66 -11.59 -3.39
C LEU A 96 -4.35 -12.17 -2.85
N PHE A 97 -4.02 -13.40 -3.25
CA PHE A 97 -2.76 -14.06 -2.88
C PHE A 97 -1.54 -13.29 -3.41
N LEU A 98 -1.60 -12.78 -4.64
CA LEU A 98 -0.53 -11.96 -5.20
C LEU A 98 -0.35 -10.64 -4.45
N VAL A 99 -1.43 -9.97 -4.01
CA VAL A 99 -1.34 -8.75 -3.17
C VAL A 99 -0.68 -9.05 -1.84
N ILE A 100 -1.01 -10.19 -1.22
CA ILE A 100 -0.36 -10.62 0.02
C ILE A 100 1.13 -10.87 -0.24
N LEU A 101 1.48 -11.60 -1.30
CA LEU A 101 2.87 -11.89 -1.67
C LEU A 101 3.66 -10.61 -1.98
N SER A 102 3.03 -9.63 -2.61
CA SER A 102 3.67 -8.36 -2.95
C SER A 102 4.02 -7.55 -1.71
N ILE A 103 3.24 -7.66 -0.64
CA ILE A 103 3.58 -7.05 0.65
C ILE A 103 4.80 -7.73 1.27
N PHE A 104 4.90 -9.06 1.21
CA PHE A 104 6.11 -9.76 1.65
C PHE A 104 7.34 -9.32 0.85
N ILE A 105 7.21 -9.16 -0.47
CA ILE A 105 8.27 -8.63 -1.32
C ILE A 105 8.64 -7.19 -0.90
N SER A 106 7.65 -6.32 -0.70
CA SER A 106 7.87 -4.94 -0.24
C SER A 106 8.59 -4.89 1.11
N LEU A 107 8.18 -5.71 2.07
CA LEU A 107 8.82 -5.82 3.38
C LEU A 107 10.25 -6.36 3.28
N PHE A 108 10.47 -7.39 2.45
CA PHE A 108 11.80 -7.93 2.20
C PHE A 108 12.73 -6.86 1.63
N PHE A 109 12.28 -6.07 0.64
CA PHE A 109 13.08 -4.98 0.11
C PHE A 109 13.28 -3.84 1.10
N GLY A 110 12.25 -3.46 1.88
CA GLY A 110 12.40 -2.48 2.95
C GLY A 110 13.47 -2.88 3.97
N TRP A 111 13.42 -4.13 4.44
CA TRP A 111 14.44 -4.70 5.31
C TRP A 111 15.82 -4.78 4.65
N LEU A 112 15.89 -5.21 3.39
CA LEU A 112 17.14 -5.32 2.64
C LEU A 112 17.81 -3.95 2.49
N PHE A 113 17.04 -2.92 2.12
CA PHE A 113 17.55 -1.56 2.02
C PHE A 113 18.01 -1.05 3.38
N TYR A 114 17.22 -1.27 4.43
CA TYR A 114 17.65 -0.94 5.79
C TYR A 114 18.98 -1.61 6.15
N TYR A 115 19.10 -2.92 5.93
CA TYR A 115 20.32 -3.68 6.21
C TYR A 115 21.53 -3.16 5.43
N VAL A 116 21.36 -2.87 4.13
CA VAL A 116 22.45 -2.35 3.29
C VAL A 116 22.89 -0.96 3.75
N PHE A 117 21.96 -0.04 3.99
CA PHE A 117 22.30 1.34 4.31
C PHE A 117 22.66 1.57 5.78
N ALA A 118 22.08 0.84 6.73
CA ALA A 118 22.46 0.93 8.14
C ALA A 118 23.73 0.11 8.44
N LYS A 119 23.79 -1.15 7.99
CA LYS A 119 24.81 -2.09 8.48
C LYS A 119 26.04 -2.23 7.59
N VAL A 120 25.85 -2.19 6.27
CA VAL A 120 26.96 -2.31 5.30
C VAL A 120 27.57 -0.94 5.00
N SER A 121 26.79 0.14 5.15
CA SER A 121 27.18 1.53 4.92
C SER A 121 28.05 1.74 3.66
N PRO A 122 27.60 1.27 2.47
CA PRO A 122 28.41 1.22 1.25
C PRO A 122 28.88 2.59 0.72
N PHE A 123 28.41 3.69 1.31
CA PHE A 123 28.77 5.07 0.98
C PHE A 123 29.23 5.89 2.18
N GLN A 124 29.57 5.25 3.31
CA GLN A 124 29.75 5.91 4.61
C GLN A 124 28.49 6.66 5.09
N ILE A 125 27.34 6.32 4.52
CA ILE A 125 26.02 6.78 4.94
C ILE A 125 25.50 5.73 5.92
N ASP A 126 25.12 6.17 7.11
CA ASP A 126 24.44 5.35 8.10
C ASP A 126 22.96 5.73 8.11
N LEU A 127 22.09 4.78 7.77
CA LEU A 127 20.64 5.04 7.77
C LEU A 127 20.12 5.34 9.18
N ASP A 128 20.82 4.93 10.23
CA ASP A 128 20.43 5.23 11.61
C ASP A 128 20.46 6.74 11.91
N ASP A 129 21.18 7.53 11.11
CA ASP A 129 21.22 8.99 11.22
C ASP A 129 19.85 9.65 11.03
N ILE A 130 18.90 9.00 10.35
CA ILE A 130 17.54 9.55 10.22
C ILE A 130 16.85 9.69 11.58
N ASN A 131 17.27 8.94 12.61
CA ASN A 131 16.74 9.07 13.97
C ASN A 131 17.06 10.42 14.62
N GLN A 132 18.01 11.18 14.08
CA GLN A 132 18.39 12.50 14.58
C GLN A 132 17.35 13.58 14.25
N SER A 133 16.53 13.37 13.20
CA SER A 133 15.53 14.33 12.74
C SER A 133 14.16 13.66 12.54
N PRO A 134 13.12 14.15 13.22
CA PRO A 134 11.75 13.69 13.00
C PRO A 134 11.28 13.88 11.56
N GLU A 135 11.72 14.96 10.91
CA GLU A 135 11.43 15.24 9.51
C GLU A 135 12.02 14.16 8.60
N ALA A 136 13.24 13.69 8.88
CA ALA A 136 13.87 12.60 8.14
C ALA A 136 13.08 11.28 8.27
N ILE A 137 12.62 10.95 9.48
CA ILE A 137 11.71 9.80 9.70
C ILE A 137 10.40 9.97 8.92
N GLY A 138 9.83 11.18 8.90
CA GLY A 138 8.63 11.48 8.12
C GLY A 138 8.84 11.26 6.61
N ILE A 139 9.98 11.67 6.07
CA ILE A 139 10.35 11.45 4.66
C ILE A 139 10.53 9.96 4.37
N PHE A 140 11.16 9.22 5.29
CA PHE A 140 11.35 7.78 5.17
C PHE A 140 10.02 7.04 5.10
N LEU A 141 9.11 7.31 6.05
CA LEU A 141 7.76 6.72 6.08
C LEU A 141 6.97 7.06 4.82
N PHE A 142 6.94 8.33 4.42
CA PHE A 142 6.29 8.80 3.21
C PHE A 142 6.79 8.03 1.97
N SER A 143 8.11 7.87 1.86
CA SER A 143 8.74 7.17 0.73
C SER A 143 8.37 5.69 0.72
N TYR A 144 8.33 5.05 1.89
CA TYR A 144 7.93 3.66 2.01
C TYR A 144 6.44 3.45 1.67
N GLU A 145 5.55 4.33 2.10
CA GLU A 145 4.11 4.26 1.77
C GLU A 145 3.87 4.33 0.26
N ILE A 146 4.60 5.22 -0.44
CA ILE A 146 4.57 5.29 -1.90
C ILE A 146 5.08 4.00 -2.51
N PHE A 147 6.23 3.50 -2.06
CA PHE A 147 6.83 2.26 -2.55
C PHE A 147 5.87 1.07 -2.41
N LEU A 148 5.29 0.89 -1.23
CA LEU A 148 4.30 -0.15 -0.95
C LEU A 148 3.07 0.00 -1.83
N GLY A 149 2.55 1.22 -1.98
CA GLY A 149 1.40 1.53 -2.82
C GLY A 149 1.65 1.19 -4.28
N LEU A 150 2.84 1.48 -4.80
CA LEU A 150 3.24 1.16 -6.17
C LEU A 150 3.31 -0.35 -6.41
N ILE A 151 3.84 -1.10 -5.45
CA ILE A 151 3.91 -2.56 -5.55
C ILE A 151 2.51 -3.19 -5.59
N ILE A 152 1.61 -2.76 -4.69
CA ILE A 152 0.22 -3.25 -4.68
C ILE A 152 -0.50 -2.82 -5.96
N HIS A 153 -0.32 -1.58 -6.41
CA HIS A 153 -0.90 -1.06 -7.65
C HIS A 153 -0.44 -1.86 -8.88
N ALA A 154 0.85 -2.20 -8.96
CA ALA A 154 1.38 -3.03 -10.04
C ALA A 154 0.68 -4.39 -10.08
N VAL A 155 0.53 -5.07 -8.94
CA VAL A 155 -0.19 -6.35 -8.87
C VAL A 155 -1.66 -6.22 -9.24
N LEU A 156 -2.32 -5.15 -8.78
CA LEU A 156 -3.71 -4.89 -9.14
C LEU A 156 -3.87 -4.64 -10.64
N THR A 157 -2.93 -3.98 -11.30
CA THR A 157 -3.04 -3.65 -12.74
C THR A 157 -2.55 -4.74 -13.69
N MET A 158 -1.90 -5.78 -13.18
CA MET A 158 -1.41 -6.88 -14.03
C MET A 158 -2.58 -7.66 -14.69
N PRO A 159 -2.46 -7.96 -16.01
CA PRO A 159 -3.44 -8.72 -16.77
C PRO A 159 -3.24 -10.22 -16.52
N PHE A 160 -3.93 -10.76 -15.52
CA PHE A 160 -4.02 -12.19 -15.22
C PHE A 160 -5.48 -12.60 -15.26
#